data_AF-A0A6B0V6I6-F1
#
_entry.id   AF-A0A6B0V6I6-F1
#
_cell.length_a   1.000
_cell.length_b   1.000
_cell.length_c   1.000
_cell.angle_alpha   90.00
_cell.angle_beta   90.00
_cell.angle_gamma   90.00
#
_symmetry.space_group_name_H-M   'P 1'
#
loop_
_entity.id
_entity.type
_entity.pdbx_description
1 polymer ?
#
loop_
_entity_poly.entity_id
_entity_poly.type
_entity_poly.pdbx_seq_one_letter_code
_entity_poly.pdbx_strand_id
1 'polypeptide(L)'
;QVRCSRGTTSHVSLHYLLYLCCVIGRLLSQVYRLVTSSAFDDGGSTVGLSPHCGANCHNTDETSHQPLPRFHLAKNYEFPKNSSDRPCQYSWFKRFSWLQYIECRDVVICQKCIQAFREKGDDPAVIEPSFIKTGFSNWRKPLERFRGHETSRYHVESVTYLEMKKKGLVGIGHLTKHASRQQEEARATLRVIVSLVRYLCNTDQALQGRTKQEDNWIELLDERSGDIPALKKWLTRRDKWLSGAIQNEMIEIMAQMLQHNISTAINMSLFFKIIADETTDMMGDEQFALGGQCQ
;
A
#
# COMPACT_ATOMS: atom_id res chain seq x y z
N GLN A 1 35.80 56.37 5.71
CA GLN A 1 34.62 56.92 6.42
C GLN A 1 33.89 57.86 5.47
N VAL A 2 32.98 57.35 4.63
CA VAL A 2 31.80 58.07 4.11
C VAL A 2 30.72 57.01 3.89
N ARG A 3 29.50 57.31 4.34
CA ARG A 3 28.32 56.44 4.41
C ARG A 3 27.21 57.07 3.55
N CYS A 4 26.25 56.23 3.13
CA CYS A 4 24.98 56.47 2.41
C CYS A 4 25.09 56.55 0.88
N SER A 5 24.17 55.94 0.11
CA SER A 5 22.74 55.68 0.36
C SER A 5 22.22 54.39 -0.32
N ARG A 6 21.10 53.89 0.23
CA ARG A 6 20.35 52.70 -0.22
C ARG A 6 19.55 52.97 -1.51
N GLY A 7 19.46 51.93 -2.34
CA GLY A 7 18.26 51.59 -3.12
C GLY A 7 18.40 51.73 -4.63
N THR A 8 18.41 50.61 -5.36
CA THR A 8 17.34 50.19 -6.29
C THR A 8 17.73 48.92 -7.07
N THR A 9 16.85 47.92 -7.01
CA THR A 9 16.56 46.89 -8.03
C THR A 9 17.71 46.17 -8.73
N SER A 10 18.05 44.99 -8.20
CA SER A 10 18.82 43.94 -8.88
C SER A 10 18.03 43.35 -10.06
N HIS A 11 18.20 43.95 -11.23
CA HIS A 11 17.92 43.34 -12.52
C HIS A 11 19.09 42.40 -12.87
N VAL A 12 19.24 41.31 -12.12
CA VAL A 12 20.18 40.23 -12.51
C VAL A 12 19.56 39.55 -13.72
N SER A 13 20.26 39.69 -14.83
CA SER A 13 19.83 39.34 -16.17
C SER A 13 19.42 37.86 -16.25
N LEU A 14 18.11 37.60 -16.36
CA LEU A 14 17.50 36.30 -16.68
C LEU A 14 18.14 35.64 -17.92
N HIS A 15 18.80 36.41 -18.78
CA HIS A 15 19.41 35.94 -20.02
C HIS A 15 20.68 35.08 -19.85
N TYR A 16 21.30 35.06 -18.68
CA TYR A 16 22.55 34.30 -18.47
C TYR A 16 22.36 32.90 -17.86
N LEU A 17 21.30 32.67 -17.08
CA LEU A 17 20.84 31.33 -16.72
C LEU A 17 20.33 30.57 -17.97
N LEU A 18 19.77 31.31 -18.93
CA LEU A 18 19.20 30.80 -20.19
C LEU A 18 20.22 30.07 -21.10
N TYR A 19 21.52 30.35 -21.01
CA TYR A 19 22.52 29.74 -21.89
C TYR A 19 23.22 28.51 -21.26
N LEU A 20 23.49 28.53 -19.94
CA LEU A 20 24.10 27.40 -19.24
C LEU A 20 23.15 26.21 -19.08
N CYS A 21 21.83 26.45 -18.91
CA CYS A 21 20.82 25.39 -18.81
C CYS A 21 20.52 24.70 -20.15
N CYS A 22 20.72 25.40 -21.29
CA CYS A 22 20.43 24.86 -22.64
C CYS A 22 21.33 23.68 -23.04
N VAL A 23 22.57 23.63 -22.54
CA VAL A 23 23.53 22.55 -22.81
C VAL A 23 23.30 21.35 -21.89
N ILE A 24 22.90 21.60 -20.63
CA ILE A 24 22.60 20.56 -19.64
C ILE A 24 21.32 19.78 -20.00
N GLY A 25 20.29 20.46 -20.51
CA GLY A 25 19.02 19.83 -20.91
C GLY A 25 19.15 18.83 -22.08
N ARG A 26 20.10 19.03 -22.99
CA ARG A 26 20.34 18.10 -24.12
C ARG A 26 21.09 16.83 -23.69
N LEU A 27 21.99 16.93 -22.70
CA LEU A 27 22.73 15.79 -22.14
C LEU A 27 21.82 14.87 -21.30
N LEU A 28 20.87 15.42 -20.53
CA LEU A 28 19.92 14.65 -19.73
C LEU A 28 18.94 13.81 -20.58
N SER A 29 18.66 14.22 -21.83
CA SER A 29 17.82 13.46 -22.76
C SER A 29 18.53 12.23 -23.37
N GLN A 30 19.85 12.29 -23.53
CA GLN A 30 20.64 11.17 -24.06
C GLN A 30 20.86 10.07 -23.01
N VAL A 31 21.05 10.43 -21.74
CA VAL A 31 21.24 9.47 -20.63
C VAL A 31 19.96 8.67 -20.32
N TYR A 32 18.78 9.25 -20.56
CA TYR A 32 17.48 8.59 -20.31
C TYR A 32 17.26 7.31 -21.15
N ARG A 33 17.84 7.22 -22.36
CA ARG A 33 17.68 6.04 -23.23
C ARG A 33 18.42 4.79 -22.71
N LEU A 34 19.38 4.95 -21.81
CA LEU A 34 20.21 3.84 -21.33
C LEU A 34 19.65 3.15 -20.08
N VAL A 35 18.78 3.82 -19.31
CA VAL A 35 18.30 3.32 -18.01
C VAL A 35 17.02 2.47 -18.12
N THR A 36 16.24 2.63 -19.19
CA THR A 36 14.92 1.98 -19.33
C THR A 36 14.94 0.58 -19.94
N SER A 37 16.10 0.02 -20.30
CA SER A 37 16.19 -1.27 -21.02
C SER A 37 16.42 -2.51 -20.14
N SER A 38 16.59 -2.38 -18.82
CA SER A 38 16.82 -3.53 -17.93
C SER A 38 15.56 -3.91 -17.14
N ALA A 39 14.91 -4.97 -17.63
CA ALA A 39 13.70 -5.61 -17.17
C ALA A 39 13.78 -6.23 -15.76
N PHE A 40 12.61 -6.48 -15.15
CA PHE A 40 12.40 -7.53 -14.16
C PHE A 40 10.97 -8.09 -14.32
N ASP A 41 10.86 -9.15 -15.13
CA ASP A 41 9.73 -10.08 -15.21
C ASP A 41 10.01 -11.29 -14.31
N ASP A 42 8.96 -11.83 -13.66
CA ASP A 42 8.79 -13.22 -13.22
C ASP A 42 7.37 -13.33 -12.60
N GLY A 43 6.45 -14.24 -12.95
CA GLY A 43 6.56 -15.56 -13.58
C GLY A 43 6.38 -16.67 -12.53
N GLY A 44 5.15 -17.16 -12.28
CA GLY A 44 4.93 -18.24 -11.30
C GLY A 44 3.52 -18.84 -11.26
N SER A 45 3.40 -20.08 -11.75
CA SER A 45 2.16 -20.85 -12.00
C SER A 45 1.64 -21.63 -10.80
N THR A 46 0.34 -21.92 -10.81
CA THR A 46 -0.39 -22.74 -9.84
C THR A 46 -0.45 -24.21 -10.28
N VAL A 47 -0.36 -25.14 -9.32
CA VAL A 47 -0.66 -26.57 -9.52
C VAL A 47 -1.68 -27.00 -8.47
N GLY A 48 -2.81 -27.54 -8.94
CA GLY A 48 -3.89 -28.07 -8.10
C GLY A 48 -3.81 -29.59 -7.95
N LEU A 49 -4.49 -30.11 -6.93
CA LEU A 49 -4.84 -31.53 -6.80
C LEU A 49 -6.22 -31.69 -6.15
N SER A 50 -7.02 -32.57 -6.74
CA SER A 50 -8.34 -33.03 -6.29
C SER A 50 -8.24 -34.44 -5.63
N PRO A 51 -9.30 -34.94 -4.96
CA PRO A 51 -9.23 -35.88 -3.85
C PRO A 51 -9.77 -37.31 -4.15
N HIS A 52 -9.41 -38.30 -3.34
CA HIS A 52 -10.21 -39.53 -3.13
C HIS A 52 -9.95 -40.17 -1.74
N CYS A 53 -11.02 -40.32 -0.93
CA CYS A 53 -11.58 -41.55 -0.31
C CYS A 53 -10.82 -42.07 0.93
N GLY A 54 -11.39 -42.71 1.96
CA GLY A 54 -12.73 -43.21 2.29
C GLY A 54 -12.81 -43.50 3.81
N ALA A 55 -13.98 -43.93 4.28
CA ALA A 55 -14.38 -44.05 5.69
C ALA A 55 -13.61 -45.10 6.53
N ASN A 56 -13.38 -44.81 7.82
CA ASN A 56 -13.91 -45.65 8.92
C ASN A 56 -13.75 -44.96 10.29
N CYS A 57 -14.80 -45.07 11.11
CA CYS A 57 -14.89 -44.53 12.45
C CYS A 57 -14.67 -45.63 13.50
N HIS A 58 -13.80 -45.38 14.49
CA HIS A 58 -13.97 -45.75 15.90
C HIS A 58 -12.82 -45.14 16.74
N ASN A 59 -13.20 -44.27 17.70
CA ASN A 59 -12.66 -43.94 19.04
C ASN A 59 -11.13 -44.02 19.28
N THR A 60 -10.43 -43.13 19.98
CA THR A 60 -10.69 -41.98 20.87
C THR A 60 -9.29 -41.47 21.22
N ASP A 61 -8.96 -40.20 21.02
CA ASP A 61 -8.17 -39.39 21.96
C ASP A 61 -7.89 -37.98 21.41
N GLU A 62 -7.58 -37.09 22.33
CA GLU A 62 -7.18 -35.70 22.14
C GLU A 62 -6.11 -35.52 21.04
N THR A 63 -6.14 -34.36 20.38
CA THR A 63 -5.22 -33.94 19.30
C THR A 63 -5.31 -34.71 17.97
N SER A 64 -6.35 -34.45 17.15
CA SER A 64 -6.20 -34.67 15.70
C SER A 64 -7.00 -33.66 14.85
N HIS A 65 -6.33 -33.19 13.80
CA HIS A 65 -6.79 -32.20 12.84
C HIS A 65 -7.79 -32.80 11.85
N GLN A 66 -9.08 -32.86 12.20
CA GLN A 66 -10.14 -33.12 11.23
C GLN A 66 -11.20 -32.01 11.20
N PRO A 67 -11.67 -31.59 10.01
CA PRO A 67 -12.83 -30.72 9.88
C PRO A 67 -14.03 -31.40 10.55
N LEU A 68 -14.75 -30.67 11.41
CA LEU A 68 -15.99 -31.19 11.99
C LEU A 68 -16.93 -31.61 10.85
N PRO A 69 -17.42 -32.87 10.82
CA PRO A 69 -18.24 -33.37 9.73
C PRO A 69 -19.52 -32.53 9.59
N ARG A 70 -19.82 -32.07 8.38
CA ARG A 70 -21.11 -31.46 8.05
C ARG A 70 -22.19 -32.52 8.26
N PHE A 71 -23.09 -32.31 9.20
CA PHE A 71 -24.31 -33.12 9.27
C PHE A 71 -25.48 -32.37 8.63
N HIS A 72 -25.91 -32.89 7.49
CA HIS A 72 -27.28 -32.70 7.01
C HIS A 72 -28.15 -33.69 7.80
N LEU A 73 -28.69 -33.26 8.93
CA LEU A 73 -29.76 -34.02 9.56
C LEU A 73 -30.89 -34.19 8.52
N ALA A 74 -31.31 -35.43 8.28
CA ALA A 74 -32.49 -35.67 7.46
C ALA A 74 -33.68 -34.97 8.10
N LYS A 75 -34.61 -34.43 7.29
CA LYS A 75 -35.80 -33.75 7.81
C LYS A 75 -36.63 -34.62 8.77
N ASN A 76 -36.50 -35.94 8.66
CA ASN A 76 -37.21 -36.95 9.43
C ASN A 76 -36.36 -37.55 10.57
N TYR A 77 -35.22 -36.94 10.92
CA TYR A 77 -34.42 -37.41 12.05
C TYR A 77 -35.18 -37.20 13.37
N GLU A 78 -35.30 -38.27 14.15
CA GLU A 78 -35.92 -38.24 15.48
C GLU A 78 -34.86 -37.90 16.53
N PHE A 79 -34.96 -36.70 17.11
CA PHE A 79 -34.03 -36.27 18.15
C PHE A 79 -34.35 -36.95 19.49
N PRO A 80 -33.32 -37.34 20.27
CA PRO A 80 -33.49 -37.80 21.63
C PRO A 80 -34.28 -36.80 22.47
N LYS A 81 -35.05 -37.33 23.42
CA LYS A 81 -35.73 -36.51 24.41
C LYS A 81 -34.83 -36.33 25.63
N ASN A 82 -34.69 -35.09 26.09
CA ASN A 82 -33.95 -34.81 27.31
C ASN A 82 -34.79 -35.09 28.56
N SER A 83 -34.21 -34.86 29.75
CA SER A 83 -34.88 -34.99 31.05
C SER A 83 -36.12 -34.12 31.26
N SER A 84 -36.42 -33.19 30.35
CA SER A 84 -37.62 -32.36 30.34
C SER A 84 -38.65 -32.80 29.28
N ASP A 85 -38.52 -34.01 28.73
CA ASP A 85 -39.34 -34.61 27.66
C ASP A 85 -39.42 -33.77 26.37
N ARG A 86 -38.44 -32.90 26.15
CA ARG A 86 -38.37 -32.02 24.98
C ARG A 86 -37.24 -32.50 24.07
N PRO A 87 -37.47 -32.68 22.76
CA PRO A 87 -36.39 -32.96 21.81
C PRO A 87 -35.82 -31.69 21.19
N CYS A 88 -34.61 -31.79 20.64
CA CYS A 88 -34.09 -30.80 19.70
C CYS A 88 -35.02 -30.71 18.45
N GLN A 89 -35.08 -29.57 17.78
CA GLN A 89 -35.97 -29.40 16.61
C GLN A 89 -35.19 -29.07 15.34
N TYR A 90 -35.52 -29.79 14.27
CA TYR A 90 -34.94 -29.57 12.95
C TYR A 90 -35.14 -28.13 12.43
N SER A 91 -36.25 -27.48 12.80
CA SER A 91 -36.56 -26.11 12.38
C SER A 91 -35.53 -25.08 12.84
N TRP A 92 -34.79 -25.35 13.92
CA TRP A 92 -33.79 -24.42 14.46
C TRP A 92 -32.60 -24.25 13.52
N PHE A 93 -32.14 -25.32 12.87
CA PHE A 93 -31.01 -25.29 11.93
C PHE A 93 -31.33 -24.52 10.65
N LYS A 94 -32.62 -24.45 10.26
CA LYS A 94 -33.06 -23.59 9.15
C LYS A 94 -32.99 -22.11 9.50
N ARG A 95 -33.30 -21.76 10.75
CA ARG A 95 -33.32 -20.36 11.22
C ARG A 95 -31.93 -19.86 11.59
N PHE A 96 -31.12 -20.69 12.22
CA PHE A 96 -29.80 -20.35 12.72
C PHE A 96 -28.76 -21.21 11.99
N SER A 97 -28.27 -20.71 10.86
CA SER A 97 -27.35 -21.44 9.96
C SER A 97 -25.98 -21.75 10.57
N TRP A 98 -25.68 -21.15 11.73
CA TRP A 98 -24.46 -21.40 12.51
C TRP A 98 -24.58 -22.57 13.49
N LEU A 99 -25.79 -23.08 13.75
CA LEU A 99 -26.02 -24.21 14.65
C LEU A 99 -25.58 -25.53 14.02
N GLN A 100 -24.92 -26.36 14.82
CA GLN A 100 -24.58 -27.73 14.48
C GLN A 100 -24.93 -28.65 15.66
N TYR A 101 -25.59 -29.76 15.38
CA TYR A 101 -25.96 -30.77 16.38
C TYR A 101 -24.87 -31.82 16.53
N ILE A 102 -24.69 -32.33 17.74
CA ILE A 102 -23.76 -33.41 18.07
C ILE A 102 -24.57 -34.55 18.69
N GLU A 103 -24.80 -35.60 17.90
CA GLU A 103 -25.67 -36.74 18.26
C GLU A 103 -25.21 -37.45 19.53
N CYS A 104 -23.92 -37.74 19.67
CA CYS A 104 -23.39 -38.49 20.81
C CYS A 104 -23.54 -37.78 22.17
N ARG A 105 -23.81 -36.47 22.17
CA ARG A 105 -23.92 -35.66 23.39
C ARG A 105 -25.29 -35.00 23.56
N ASP A 106 -26.20 -35.14 22.59
CA ASP A 106 -27.46 -34.40 22.52
C ASP A 106 -27.30 -32.89 22.80
N VAL A 107 -26.34 -32.24 22.12
CA VAL A 107 -26.06 -30.80 22.26
C VAL A 107 -26.01 -30.11 20.90
N VAL A 108 -26.25 -28.81 20.90
CA VAL A 108 -25.92 -27.92 19.77
C VAL A 108 -24.72 -27.03 20.07
N ILE A 109 -23.93 -26.76 19.04
CA ILE A 109 -22.76 -25.89 19.06
C ILE A 109 -22.85 -24.85 17.94
N CYS A 110 -22.05 -23.79 18.05
CA CYS A 110 -21.87 -22.80 17.01
C CYS A 110 -20.61 -23.09 16.20
N GLN A 111 -20.78 -23.56 14.97
CA GLN A 111 -19.66 -23.93 14.10
C GLN A 111 -18.76 -22.72 13.79
N LYS A 112 -19.34 -21.53 13.62
CA LYS A 112 -18.60 -20.30 13.31
C LYS A 112 -17.70 -19.87 14.47
N CYS A 113 -18.22 -19.88 15.68
CA CYS A 113 -17.46 -19.54 16.87
C CYS A 113 -16.35 -20.57 17.15
N ILE A 114 -16.60 -21.86 16.99
CA ILE A 114 -15.57 -22.90 17.14
C ILE A 114 -14.47 -22.74 16.10
N GLN A 115 -14.84 -22.47 14.84
CA GLN A 115 -13.86 -22.25 13.79
C GLN A 115 -12.97 -21.03 14.09
N ALA A 116 -13.57 -19.90 14.46
CA ALA A 116 -12.82 -18.70 14.82
C ALA A 116 -11.92 -18.92 16.04
N PHE A 117 -12.42 -19.60 17.08
CA PHE A 117 -11.65 -19.93 18.28
C PHE A 117 -10.38 -20.73 17.96
N ARG A 118 -10.51 -21.77 17.13
CA ARG A 118 -9.36 -22.61 16.71
C ARG A 118 -8.31 -21.83 15.92
N GLU A 119 -8.73 -20.81 15.18
CA GLU A 119 -7.83 -20.03 14.32
C GLU A 119 -7.19 -18.84 15.06
N LYS A 120 -7.92 -18.19 15.97
CA LYS A 120 -7.45 -17.02 16.72
C LYS A 120 -6.66 -17.39 17.98
N GLY A 121 -6.93 -18.54 18.59
CA GLY A 121 -6.35 -18.91 19.87
C GLY A 121 -6.80 -18.00 21.02
N ASP A 122 -8.05 -17.52 20.97
CA ASP A 122 -8.61 -16.58 21.95
C ASP A 122 -8.61 -17.17 23.38
N ASP A 123 -8.54 -16.31 24.40
CA ASP A 123 -8.59 -16.74 25.80
C ASP A 123 -9.97 -17.36 26.14
N PRO A 124 -10.01 -18.60 26.69
CA PRO A 124 -11.21 -19.22 27.24
C PRO A 124 -12.12 -18.33 28.11
N ALA A 125 -11.58 -17.35 28.83
CA ALA A 125 -12.32 -16.47 29.73
C ALA A 125 -13.23 -15.45 29.00
N VAL A 126 -12.96 -15.18 27.72
CA VAL A 126 -13.70 -14.20 26.89
C VAL A 126 -14.90 -14.85 26.17
N ILE A 127 -15.07 -16.16 26.33
CA ILE A 127 -15.86 -17.00 25.43
C ILE A 127 -17.10 -17.53 26.14
N GLU A 128 -18.25 -17.53 25.47
CA GLU A 128 -19.44 -18.24 25.94
C GLU A 128 -19.23 -19.77 25.77
N PRO A 129 -19.00 -20.54 26.86
CA PRO A 129 -18.63 -21.95 26.73
C PRO A 129 -19.79 -22.80 26.19
N SER A 130 -21.04 -22.35 26.41
CA SER A 130 -22.28 -23.06 26.08
C SER A 130 -22.38 -23.44 24.60
N PHE A 131 -21.88 -22.64 23.67
CA PHE A 131 -21.99 -22.94 22.23
C PHE A 131 -20.66 -23.39 21.61
N ILE A 132 -19.59 -23.50 22.39
CA ILE A 132 -18.23 -23.73 21.86
C ILE A 132 -17.57 -24.96 22.50
N LYS A 133 -17.55 -25.03 23.84
CA LYS A 133 -16.89 -26.11 24.57
C LYS A 133 -17.87 -27.18 25.05
N THR A 134 -18.83 -26.79 25.88
CA THR A 134 -19.75 -27.73 26.54
C THR A 134 -20.88 -28.17 25.62
N GLY A 135 -21.33 -27.29 24.73
CA GLY A 135 -22.54 -27.50 23.95
C GLY A 135 -23.80 -27.15 24.73
N PHE A 136 -24.84 -26.76 24.01
CA PHE A 136 -26.12 -26.32 24.57
C PHE A 136 -27.16 -27.42 24.40
N SER A 137 -27.78 -27.86 25.50
CA SER A 137 -28.81 -28.91 25.53
C SER A 137 -30.10 -28.51 26.28
N ASN A 138 -30.23 -27.24 26.67
CA ASN A 138 -31.40 -26.78 27.42
C ASN A 138 -32.56 -26.39 26.49
N TRP A 139 -33.44 -27.34 26.21
CA TRP A 139 -34.59 -27.18 25.32
C TRP A 139 -35.80 -26.43 25.90
N ARG A 140 -35.69 -25.80 27.09
CA ARG A 140 -36.80 -25.04 27.69
C ARG A 140 -37.08 -23.71 26.97
N LYS A 141 -36.03 -22.95 26.67
CA LYS A 141 -36.10 -21.66 25.95
C LYS A 141 -34.98 -21.52 24.91
N PRO A 142 -34.92 -22.44 23.93
CA PRO A 142 -33.80 -22.53 22.98
C PRO A 142 -33.71 -21.27 22.11
N LEU A 143 -34.84 -20.77 21.61
CA LEU A 143 -34.88 -19.61 20.70
C LEU A 143 -34.37 -18.31 21.35
N GLU A 144 -34.63 -18.11 22.64
CA GLU A 144 -34.13 -16.94 23.39
C GLU A 144 -32.61 -17.00 23.51
N ARG A 145 -32.09 -18.18 23.87
CA ARG A 145 -30.64 -18.42 23.98
C ARG A 145 -29.93 -18.33 22.64
N PHE A 146 -30.53 -18.83 21.56
CA PHE A 146 -29.95 -18.72 20.22
C PHE A 146 -29.87 -17.28 19.74
N ARG A 147 -30.93 -16.47 19.94
CA ARG A 147 -30.89 -15.04 19.62
C ARG A 147 -29.85 -14.30 20.45
N GLY A 148 -29.77 -14.59 21.75
CA GLY A 148 -28.76 -14.02 22.62
C GLY A 148 -27.34 -14.31 22.13
N HIS A 149 -27.06 -15.58 21.77
CA HIS A 149 -25.78 -15.99 21.20
C HIS A 149 -25.47 -15.30 19.87
N GLU A 150 -26.44 -15.25 18.95
CA GLU A 150 -26.27 -14.62 17.63
C GLU A 150 -25.91 -13.14 17.73
N THR A 151 -26.47 -12.44 18.72
CA THR A 151 -26.12 -11.03 19.02
C THR A 151 -24.91 -10.86 19.93
N SER A 152 -24.34 -11.95 20.45
CA SER A 152 -23.19 -11.88 21.35
C SER A 152 -21.99 -11.31 20.63
N ARG A 153 -21.19 -10.50 21.34
CA ARG A 153 -19.97 -9.87 20.80
C ARG A 153 -19.06 -10.89 20.11
N TYR A 154 -18.84 -12.03 20.77
CA TYR A 154 -17.95 -13.07 20.25
C TYR A 154 -18.47 -13.70 18.95
N HIS A 155 -19.78 -13.95 18.85
CA HIS A 155 -20.37 -14.48 17.63
C HIS A 155 -20.21 -13.52 16.45
N VAL A 156 -20.57 -12.25 16.66
CA VAL A 156 -20.45 -11.19 15.63
C VAL A 156 -19.00 -11.04 15.16
N GLU A 157 -18.05 -10.98 16.09
CA GLU A 157 -16.62 -10.90 15.78
C GLU A 157 -16.08 -12.15 15.08
N SER A 158 -16.59 -13.33 15.42
CA SER A 158 -16.21 -14.60 14.79
C SER A 158 -16.71 -14.69 13.36
N VAL A 159 -17.98 -14.36 13.12
CA VAL A 159 -18.58 -14.35 11.78
C VAL A 159 -17.86 -13.32 10.90
N THR A 160 -17.67 -12.10 11.40
CA THR A 160 -16.96 -11.03 10.68
C THR A 160 -15.55 -11.45 10.31
N TYR A 161 -14.79 -12.02 11.25
CA TYR A 161 -13.44 -12.52 11.00
C TYR A 161 -13.40 -13.58 9.89
N LEU A 162 -14.29 -14.58 9.95
CA LEU A 162 -14.34 -15.64 8.95
C LEU A 162 -14.74 -15.12 7.56
N GLU A 163 -15.63 -14.12 7.50
CA GLU A 163 -16.01 -13.47 6.25
C GLU A 163 -14.88 -12.63 5.66
N MET A 164 -14.21 -11.82 6.49
CA MET A 164 -13.05 -11.04 6.05
C MET A 164 -11.92 -11.95 5.60
N LYS A 165 -11.67 -13.06 6.29
CA LYS A 165 -10.69 -14.09 5.90
C LYS A 165 -11.06 -14.73 4.56
N LYS A 166 -12.33 -15.09 4.35
CA LYS A 166 -12.82 -15.62 3.07
C LYS A 166 -12.60 -14.62 1.92
N LYS A 167 -12.71 -13.32 2.19
CA LYS A 167 -12.40 -12.24 1.24
C LYS A 167 -10.90 -11.94 1.11
N GLY A 168 -10.02 -12.64 1.84
CA GLY A 168 -8.58 -12.41 1.85
C GLY A 168 -8.14 -11.11 2.52
N LEU A 169 -8.99 -10.53 3.39
CA LEU A 169 -8.76 -9.24 4.06
C LEU A 169 -8.11 -9.39 5.44
N VAL A 170 -7.89 -10.62 5.91
CA VAL A 170 -7.29 -10.92 7.22
C VAL A 170 -5.96 -11.64 7.01
N GLY A 171 -4.90 -11.10 7.61
CA GLY A 171 -3.57 -11.71 7.67
C GLY A 171 -2.45 -10.85 7.08
N ILE A 172 -1.21 -11.30 7.29
CA ILE A 172 0.02 -10.64 6.82
C ILE A 172 -0.06 -10.32 5.33
N GLY A 173 -0.59 -11.24 4.50
CA GLY A 173 -0.73 -11.02 3.06
C GLY A 173 -1.60 -9.83 2.66
N HIS A 174 -2.63 -9.46 3.43
CA HIS A 174 -3.43 -8.26 3.15
C HIS A 174 -2.67 -6.99 3.54
N LEU A 175 -1.99 -7.00 4.68
CA LEU A 175 -1.12 -5.90 5.11
C LEU A 175 0.02 -5.68 4.11
N THR A 176 0.65 -6.75 3.63
CA THR A 176 1.69 -6.70 2.60
C THR A 176 1.15 -6.16 1.28
N LYS A 177 -0.03 -6.59 0.84
CA LYS A 177 -0.66 -6.07 -0.39
C LYS A 177 -1.01 -4.58 -0.28
N HIS A 178 -1.56 -4.16 0.86
CA HIS A 178 -1.88 -2.76 1.10
C HIS A 178 -0.61 -1.91 1.17
N ALA A 179 0.43 -2.36 1.88
CA ALA A 179 1.72 -1.69 1.94
C ALA A 179 2.40 -1.60 0.56
N SER A 180 2.39 -2.68 -0.21
CA SER A 180 2.92 -2.73 -1.58
C SER A 180 2.19 -1.74 -2.49
N ARG A 181 0.86 -1.68 -2.42
CA ARG A 181 0.06 -0.70 -3.16
C ARG A 181 0.41 0.74 -2.78
N GLN A 182 0.54 1.02 -1.47
CA GLN A 182 0.93 2.35 -1.00
C GLN A 182 2.34 2.73 -1.48
N GLN A 183 3.27 1.77 -1.49
CA GLN A 183 4.63 1.98 -1.99
C GLN A 183 4.62 2.29 -3.48
N GLU A 184 3.82 1.60 -4.29
CA GLU A 184 3.74 1.89 -5.72
C GLU A 184 3.06 3.23 -6.01
N GLU A 185 1.99 3.57 -5.28
CA GLU A 185 1.36 4.90 -5.34
C GLU A 185 2.37 6.01 -4.99
N ALA A 186 3.20 5.80 -3.96
CA ALA A 186 4.25 6.74 -3.56
C ALA A 186 5.35 6.87 -4.62
N ARG A 187 5.82 5.75 -5.21
CA ARG A 187 6.81 5.76 -6.29
C ARG A 187 6.29 6.47 -7.54
N ALA A 188 5.06 6.17 -7.95
CA ALA A 188 4.43 6.83 -9.09
C ALA A 188 4.35 8.34 -8.88
N THR A 189 3.94 8.79 -7.68
CA THR A 189 3.91 10.20 -7.31
C THR A 189 5.30 10.84 -7.36
N LEU A 190 6.31 10.19 -6.75
CA LEU A 190 7.67 10.70 -6.73
C LEU A 190 8.26 10.85 -8.14
N ARG A 191 8.00 9.90 -9.05
CA ARG A 191 8.41 9.98 -10.45
C ARG A 191 7.85 11.23 -11.13
N VAL A 192 6.59 11.56 -10.88
CA VAL A 192 5.98 12.79 -11.42
C VAL A 192 6.66 14.02 -10.85
N ILE A 193 6.83 14.08 -9.53
CA ILE A 193 7.48 15.21 -8.85
C ILE A 193 8.88 15.47 -9.43
N VAL A 194 9.74 14.44 -9.49
CA VAL A 194 11.09 14.54 -10.05
C VAL A 194 11.05 14.92 -11.53
N SER A 195 10.08 14.41 -12.30
CA SER A 195 9.93 14.77 -13.71
C SER A 195 9.59 16.24 -13.92
N LEU A 196 8.82 16.84 -13.01
CA LEU A 196 8.46 18.27 -13.06
C LEU A 196 9.64 19.15 -12.67
N VAL A 197 10.40 18.77 -11.64
CA VAL A 197 11.67 19.46 -11.31
C VAL A 197 12.60 19.43 -12.52
N ARG A 198 12.80 18.25 -13.12
CA ARG A 198 13.61 18.11 -14.33
C ARG A 198 13.10 18.97 -15.48
N TYR A 199 11.79 19.02 -15.69
CA TYR A 199 11.18 19.87 -16.72
C TYR A 199 11.55 21.33 -16.52
N LEU A 200 11.32 21.86 -15.31
CA LEU A 200 11.61 23.26 -14.97
C LEU A 200 13.10 23.58 -15.08
N CYS A 201 13.99 22.68 -14.63
CA CYS A 201 15.43 22.86 -14.82
C CYS A 201 15.83 22.87 -16.30
N ASN A 202 15.17 22.08 -17.15
CA ASN A 202 15.46 22.02 -18.58
C ASN A 202 14.89 23.22 -19.35
N THR A 203 13.80 23.81 -18.88
CA THR A 203 13.19 25.01 -19.48
C THR A 203 13.70 26.31 -18.87
N ASP A 204 14.68 26.23 -17.95
CA ASP A 204 15.24 27.37 -17.21
C ASP A 204 14.17 28.18 -16.46
N GLN A 205 13.19 27.47 -15.89
CA GLN A 205 12.14 28.08 -15.09
C GLN A 205 12.42 27.88 -13.61
N ALA A 206 12.30 28.95 -12.83
CA ALA A 206 12.39 28.86 -11.39
C ALA A 206 11.29 27.94 -10.84
N LEU A 207 11.65 27.04 -9.92
CA LEU A 207 10.65 26.19 -9.26
C LEU A 207 9.75 27.01 -8.32
N GLN A 208 10.34 27.99 -7.65
CA GLN A 208 9.70 28.87 -6.68
C GLN A 208 9.64 30.30 -7.19
N GLY A 209 8.50 30.94 -6.99
CA GLY A 209 8.32 32.37 -7.11
C GLY A 209 8.53 33.08 -5.77
N ARG A 210 8.24 34.39 -5.72
CA ARG A 210 8.30 35.14 -4.45
C ARG A 210 7.12 34.81 -3.55
N THR A 211 6.03 34.36 -4.15
CA THR A 211 4.81 33.92 -3.48
C THR A 211 4.40 32.53 -3.97
N LYS A 212 3.58 31.82 -3.19
CA LYS A 212 3.10 30.49 -3.59
C LYS A 212 2.28 30.49 -4.89
N GLN A 213 1.68 31.63 -5.22
CA GLN A 213 0.91 31.84 -6.44
C GLN A 213 1.81 32.00 -7.67
N GLU A 214 3.09 32.32 -7.46
CA GLU A 214 4.11 32.44 -8.50
C GLU A 214 4.98 31.17 -8.60
N ASP A 215 4.70 30.14 -7.78
CA ASP A 215 5.45 28.87 -7.79
C ASP A 215 5.04 28.03 -9.00
N ASN A 216 5.83 28.12 -10.09
CA ASN A 216 5.64 27.31 -11.30
C ASN A 216 5.52 25.81 -10.99
N TRP A 217 6.23 25.33 -9.96
CA TRP A 217 6.16 23.93 -9.57
C TRP A 217 4.82 23.54 -8.96
N ILE A 218 4.19 24.41 -8.16
CA ILE A 218 2.88 24.15 -7.58
C ILE A 218 1.80 24.14 -8.66
N GLU A 219 1.88 25.08 -9.62
CA GLU A 219 0.97 25.12 -10.77
C GLU A 219 1.06 23.83 -11.60
N LEU A 220 2.28 23.39 -11.94
CA LEU A 220 2.47 22.13 -12.68
C LEU A 220 2.01 20.91 -11.90
N LEU A 221 2.18 20.88 -10.58
CA LEU A 221 1.68 19.79 -9.74
C LEU A 221 0.15 19.74 -9.73
N ASP A 222 -0.51 20.89 -9.67
CA ASP A 222 -1.97 20.99 -9.71
C ASP A 222 -2.50 20.50 -11.06
N GLU A 223 -1.92 20.96 -12.17
CA GLU A 223 -2.27 20.53 -13.53
C GLU A 223 -2.14 19.00 -13.67
N ARG A 224 -0.98 18.44 -13.27
CA ARG A 224 -0.74 16.99 -13.35
C ARG A 224 -1.60 16.18 -12.39
N SER A 225 -2.15 16.80 -11.35
CA SER A 225 -3.07 16.13 -10.43
C SER A 225 -4.42 15.81 -11.08
N GLY A 226 -4.80 16.52 -12.15
CA GLY A 226 -5.98 16.22 -12.95
C GLY A 226 -5.93 14.81 -13.57
N ASP A 227 -4.76 14.45 -14.09
CA ASP A 227 -4.55 13.19 -14.83
C ASP A 227 -4.09 12.03 -13.95
N ILE A 228 -3.53 12.33 -12.76
CA ILE A 228 -2.87 11.34 -11.90
C ILE A 228 -3.56 11.29 -10.54
N PRO A 229 -4.52 10.37 -10.33
CA PRO A 229 -5.28 10.27 -9.09
C PRO A 229 -4.41 10.05 -7.85
N ALA A 230 -3.31 9.31 -7.99
CA ALA A 230 -2.35 9.07 -6.91
C ALA A 230 -1.67 10.38 -6.46
N LEU A 231 -1.30 11.24 -7.40
CA LEU A 231 -0.73 12.55 -7.12
C LEU A 231 -1.76 13.47 -6.45
N LYS A 232 -2.99 13.51 -6.97
CA LYS A 232 -4.09 14.28 -6.36
C LYS A 232 -4.34 13.90 -4.91
N LYS A 233 -4.43 12.59 -4.63
CA LYS A 233 -4.54 12.05 -3.26
C LYS A 233 -3.32 12.35 -2.41
N TRP A 234 -2.13 12.37 -2.99
CA TRP A 234 -0.90 12.70 -2.26
C TRP A 234 -0.82 14.19 -1.90
N LEU A 235 -1.26 15.09 -2.79
CA LEU A 235 -1.28 16.54 -2.57
C LEU A 235 -2.19 16.95 -1.39
N THR A 236 -3.13 16.11 -0.96
CA THR A 236 -3.96 16.38 0.24
C THR A 236 -3.27 15.99 1.55
N ARG A 237 -2.12 15.29 1.51
CA ARG A 237 -1.41 14.85 2.72
C ARG A 237 -0.76 16.02 3.46
N ARG A 238 -0.46 15.82 4.74
CA ARG A 238 0.30 16.79 5.55
C ARG A 238 1.81 16.72 5.31
N ASP A 239 2.32 15.53 5.05
CA ASP A 239 3.74 15.21 4.83
C ASP A 239 4.14 15.39 3.35
N LYS A 240 4.03 16.61 2.84
CA LYS A 240 4.35 16.91 1.44
C LYS A 240 5.85 17.15 1.28
N TRP A 241 6.43 16.62 0.21
CA TRP A 241 7.82 16.87 -0.20
C TRP A 241 7.98 18.18 -0.98
N LEU A 242 7.17 19.20 -0.64
CA LEU A 242 7.07 20.44 -1.40
C LEU A 242 7.83 21.63 -0.77
N SER A 243 8.51 21.41 0.35
CA SER A 243 9.29 22.48 0.98
C SER A 243 10.48 22.87 0.11
N GLY A 244 10.92 24.12 0.20
CA GLY A 244 12.06 24.59 -0.58
C GLY A 244 13.37 23.87 -0.23
N ALA A 245 13.53 23.43 1.01
CA ALA A 245 14.66 22.59 1.41
C ALA A 245 14.69 21.26 0.65
N ILE A 246 13.54 20.56 0.60
CA ILE A 246 13.45 19.29 -0.12
C ILE A 246 13.62 19.49 -1.63
N GLN A 247 13.09 20.59 -2.19
CA GLN A 247 13.32 20.94 -3.59
C GLN A 247 14.82 21.10 -3.90
N ASN A 248 15.54 21.83 -3.04
CA ASN A 248 16.99 22.02 -3.20
C ASN A 248 17.73 20.68 -3.09
N GLU A 249 17.38 19.83 -2.12
CA GLU A 249 17.96 18.49 -1.99
C GLU A 249 17.73 17.65 -3.27
N MET A 250 16.53 17.71 -3.87
CA MET A 250 16.26 17.02 -5.14
C MET A 250 17.15 17.53 -6.27
N ILE A 251 17.31 18.85 -6.38
CA ILE A 251 18.17 19.49 -7.39
C ILE A 251 19.63 19.10 -7.18
N GLU A 252 20.12 19.12 -5.94
CA GLU A 252 21.48 18.73 -5.59
C GLU A 252 21.77 17.27 -5.96
N ILE A 253 20.87 16.35 -5.64
CA ILE A 253 20.99 14.93 -6.03
C ILE A 253 21.05 14.80 -7.55
N MET A 254 20.18 15.49 -8.28
CA MET A 254 20.19 15.46 -9.75
C MET A 254 21.49 16.04 -10.33
N ALA A 255 22.00 17.13 -9.75
CA ALA A 255 23.25 17.76 -10.15
C ALA A 255 24.45 16.83 -9.91
N GLN A 256 24.51 16.16 -8.75
CA GLN A 256 25.56 15.18 -8.44
C GLN A 256 25.53 13.99 -9.39
N MET A 257 24.35 13.44 -9.68
CA MET A 257 24.20 12.36 -10.65
C MET A 257 24.66 12.78 -12.05
N LEU A 258 24.31 14.00 -12.47
CA LEU A 258 24.74 14.54 -13.74
C LEU A 258 26.26 14.73 -13.80
N GLN A 259 26.86 15.32 -12.77
CA GLN A 259 28.31 15.52 -12.66
C GLN A 259 29.07 14.19 -12.72
N HIS A 260 28.60 13.19 -11.98
CA HIS A 260 29.17 11.84 -12.02
C HIS A 260 29.13 11.26 -13.43
N ASN A 261 27.99 11.38 -14.12
CA ASN A 261 27.83 10.86 -15.48
C ASN A 261 28.74 11.59 -16.48
N ILE A 262 28.85 12.91 -16.38
CA ILE A 262 29.76 13.71 -17.22
C ILE A 262 31.21 13.32 -16.95
N SER A 263 31.62 13.23 -15.68
CA SER A 263 32.98 12.83 -15.31
C SER A 263 33.32 11.43 -15.82
N THR A 264 32.39 10.48 -15.68
CA THR A 264 32.54 9.13 -16.22
C THR A 264 32.72 9.16 -17.74
N ALA A 265 31.89 9.94 -18.46
CA ALA A 265 32.00 10.06 -19.90
C ALA A 265 33.34 10.67 -20.35
N ILE A 266 33.83 11.70 -19.67
CA ILE A 266 35.14 12.30 -19.95
C ILE A 266 36.26 11.29 -19.70
N ASN A 267 36.26 10.60 -18.56
CA ASN A 267 37.29 9.64 -18.19
C ASN A 267 37.33 8.41 -19.11
N MET A 268 36.20 8.07 -19.74
CA MET A 268 36.11 6.97 -20.71
C MET A 268 36.44 7.39 -22.15
N SER A 269 36.44 8.69 -22.45
CA SER A 269 36.74 9.19 -23.80
C SER A 269 38.25 9.27 -24.02
N LEU A 270 38.69 8.82 -25.20
CA LEU A 270 40.10 8.91 -25.59
C LEU A 270 40.52 10.36 -25.83
N PHE A 271 39.61 11.19 -26.33
CA PHE A 271 39.85 12.59 -26.65
C PHE A 271 38.65 13.44 -26.25
N PHE A 272 38.89 14.52 -25.52
CA PHE A 272 37.88 15.53 -25.21
C PHE A 272 38.43 16.92 -25.51
N LYS A 273 37.53 17.87 -25.75
CA LYS A 273 37.85 19.29 -25.88
C LYS A 273 37.12 20.10 -24.83
N ILE A 274 37.79 21.12 -24.33
CA ILE A 274 37.24 22.13 -23.42
C ILE A 274 37.31 23.48 -24.14
N ILE A 275 36.20 24.21 -24.13
CA ILE A 275 36.08 25.58 -24.61
C ILE A 275 35.85 26.44 -23.39
N ALA A 276 36.61 27.52 -23.26
CA ALA A 276 36.43 28.53 -22.23
C ALA A 276 36.06 29.84 -22.92
N ASP A 277 35.03 30.52 -22.43
CA ASP A 277 34.57 31.81 -22.93
C ASP A 277 34.43 32.79 -21.78
N GLU A 278 34.89 34.02 -21.98
CA GLU A 278 34.85 35.09 -20.99
C GLU A 278 34.10 36.29 -21.55
N THR A 279 33.21 36.85 -20.74
CA THR A 279 32.32 37.93 -21.14
C THR A 279 32.12 38.87 -19.96
N THR A 280 32.24 40.17 -20.21
CA THR A 280 31.99 41.20 -19.20
C THR A 280 30.59 41.72 -19.38
N ASP A 281 29.81 41.74 -18.30
CA ASP A 281 28.46 42.29 -18.35
C ASP A 281 28.45 43.83 -18.34
N MET A 282 27.25 44.42 -18.47
CA MET A 282 27.10 45.87 -18.50
C MET A 282 27.41 46.56 -17.16
N MET A 283 27.49 45.80 -16.07
CA MET A 283 27.85 46.29 -14.73
C MET A 283 29.36 46.19 -14.47
N GLY A 284 30.12 45.61 -15.41
CA GLY A 284 31.55 45.39 -15.29
C GLY A 284 31.93 44.08 -14.60
N ASP A 285 30.95 43.20 -14.31
CA ASP A 285 31.21 41.90 -13.72
C ASP A 285 31.64 40.91 -14.83
N GLU A 286 32.79 40.28 -14.62
CA GLU A 286 33.31 39.23 -15.51
C GLU A 286 32.59 37.91 -15.26
N GLN A 287 32.17 37.26 -16.34
CA GLN A 287 31.58 35.93 -16.33
C GLN A 287 32.41 34.97 -17.17
N PHE A 288 32.55 33.74 -16.67
CA PHE A 288 33.40 32.72 -17.28
C PHE A 288 32.59 31.44 -17.49
N ALA A 289 32.50 31.00 -18.75
CA ALA A 289 31.77 29.79 -19.15
C ALA A 289 32.74 28.70 -19.63
N LEU A 290 32.46 27.46 -19.24
CA LEU A 290 33.19 26.27 -19.69
C LEU A 290 32.25 25.32 -20.43
N GLY A 291 32.61 24.96 -21.67
CA GLY A 291 31.94 23.95 -22.48
C GLY A 291 32.84 22.74 -22.71
N GLY A 292 32.34 21.53 -22.48
CA GLY A 292 33.05 20.28 -22.74
C GLY A 292 32.40 19.45 -23.83
N GLN A 293 33.19 18.81 -24.69
CA GLN A 293 32.70 17.81 -25.64
C GLN A 293 33.65 16.62 -25.70
N CYS A 294 33.11 15.42 -25.49
CA CYS A 294 33.82 14.15 -25.66
C CYS A 294 33.64 13.63 -27.10
N GLN A 295 34.66 13.00 -27.67
CA GLN A 295 34.58 12.28 -28.95
C GLN A 295 34.35 10.78 -28.74
#